data_AF-A0A4Y4CZ46-F1
#
_entry.id   AF-A0A4Y4CZ46-F1
#
_cell.length_a   1.000
_cell.length_b   1.000
_cell.length_c   1.000
_cell.angle_alpha   90.00
_cell.angle_beta   90.00
_cell.angle_gamma   90.00
#
_symmetry.space_group_name_H-M   'P 1'
#
loop_
_entity.id
_entity.type
_entity.pdbx_description
1 polymer ?
#
loop_
_entity_poly.entity_id
_entity_poly.type
_entity_poly.pdbx_seq_one_letter_code
_entity_poly.pdbx_strand_id
1 'polypeptide(L)'
;MFKNPAELAERVLAGDPVTPEEALELLHTDDPGMLDLVAAAGRLRREHFGMTVKVNYLVNLKSGLCAEDCGYCSQRLNGGTDILKYSWLSPEQAVEQAEFGIRGGASRVCLVASGRGPSNREVGNVSRTVEALKEQHPDVEVCACLGLLKDGQAETLSGAGVDAYNHNLNTAESHYESICSTHTYQDRVDTVERAKDAGLSPCSGLVVGMRETDEQLVEALFALRDLGSDSVPVNFLMPFDGTPLAGTWQLSPQKCLKILSVVRFVCPDKEIRMAGGREMHLRSLQPLALHVVNSLFLGDYLTSEGQAAKADLDMIADAGFTVLGARPDAGRAPDAAPAGSARGAGSGQDAAQRTTTPCGSACGSAAGSGAVAGVVGASDDGSDDGTVTTADGSTNGGSRDAGGLPPERAAASSSVPTAPKVSPALAALLSSGDGPERDEDETRVRLELSPTVRRRGAGTSVAPNA
;
A
#
# COMPACT_ATOMS: atom_id res chain seq x y z
N MET A 1 16.62 -9.45 -31.46
CA MET A 1 16.48 -10.85 -31.01
C MET A 1 17.83 -11.31 -30.52
N PHE A 2 17.96 -11.42 -29.19
CA PHE A 2 19.16 -11.93 -28.52
C PHE A 2 19.08 -13.47 -28.49
N LYS A 3 20.21 -14.18 -28.32
CA LYS A 3 20.17 -15.66 -28.32
C LYS A 3 19.73 -16.25 -26.97
N ASN A 4 20.05 -15.56 -25.88
CA ASN A 4 19.65 -15.91 -24.52
C ASN A 4 19.71 -14.68 -23.59
N PRO A 5 19.02 -14.70 -22.44
CA PRO A 5 18.99 -13.55 -21.51
C PRO A 5 20.37 -13.10 -21.02
N ALA A 6 21.35 -14.00 -20.91
CA ALA A 6 22.69 -13.65 -20.43
C ALA A 6 23.44 -12.77 -21.43
N GLU A 7 23.37 -13.05 -22.74
CA GLU A 7 23.96 -12.18 -23.77
C GLU A 7 23.33 -10.78 -23.77
N LEU A 8 22.01 -10.69 -23.56
CA LEU A 8 21.34 -9.40 -23.44
C LEU A 8 21.81 -8.64 -22.20
N ALA A 9 22.02 -9.33 -21.07
CA ALA A 9 22.52 -8.68 -19.86
C ALA A 9 23.91 -8.07 -20.07
N GLU A 10 24.83 -8.77 -20.75
CA GLU A 10 26.15 -8.22 -21.07
C GLU A 10 26.05 -6.98 -21.98
N ARG A 11 25.12 -6.97 -22.95
CA ARG A 11 24.85 -5.79 -23.79
C ARG A 11 24.36 -4.61 -22.96
N VAL A 12 23.41 -4.84 -22.05
CA VAL A 12 22.89 -3.80 -21.15
C VAL A 12 23.99 -3.24 -20.26
N LEU A 13 24.87 -4.09 -19.72
CA LEU A 13 26.04 -3.64 -18.95
C LEU A 13 27.04 -2.85 -19.78
N ALA A 14 27.14 -3.12 -21.08
CA ALA A 14 27.95 -2.34 -22.01
C ALA A 14 27.31 -0.99 -22.40
N GLY A 15 26.11 -0.67 -21.89
CA GLY A 15 25.39 0.58 -22.13
C GLY A 15 24.41 0.54 -23.30
N ASP A 16 24.12 -0.64 -23.87
CA ASP A 16 23.11 -0.82 -24.92
C ASP A 16 21.74 -1.16 -24.29
N PRO A 17 20.77 -0.23 -24.25
CA PRO A 17 19.52 -0.42 -23.55
C PRO A 17 18.59 -1.43 -24.26
N VAL A 18 17.76 -2.12 -23.48
CA VAL A 18 16.75 -3.07 -23.98
C VAL A 18 15.69 -2.35 -24.82
N THR A 19 15.26 -2.98 -25.92
CA THR A 19 14.11 -2.52 -26.74
C THR A 19 12.78 -3.09 -26.25
N PRO A 20 11.62 -2.49 -26.58
CA PRO A 20 10.31 -3.03 -26.18
C PRO A 20 10.08 -4.47 -26.65
N GLU A 21 10.53 -4.81 -27.86
CA GLU A 21 10.42 -6.16 -28.42
C GLU A 21 11.26 -7.17 -27.62
N GLU A 22 12.47 -6.77 -27.23
CA GLU A 22 13.34 -7.61 -26.39
C GLU A 22 12.75 -7.76 -24.96
N ALA A 23 12.14 -6.71 -24.41
CA ALA A 23 11.45 -6.79 -23.12
C ALA A 23 10.24 -7.74 -23.16
N LEU A 24 9.46 -7.72 -24.25
CA LEU A 24 8.38 -8.67 -24.50
C LEU A 24 8.92 -10.10 -24.64
N GLU A 25 9.98 -10.29 -25.42
CA GLU A 25 10.64 -11.59 -25.57
C GLU A 25 11.10 -12.16 -24.22
N LEU A 26 11.70 -11.33 -23.35
CA LEU A 26 12.06 -11.72 -21.99
C LEU A 26 10.83 -12.08 -21.14
N LEU A 27 9.76 -11.30 -21.21
CA LEU A 27 8.53 -11.58 -20.45
C LEU A 27 7.88 -12.91 -20.87
N HIS A 28 8.00 -13.26 -22.16
CA HIS A 28 7.50 -14.51 -22.75
C HIS A 28 8.48 -15.68 -22.65
N THR A 29 9.59 -15.53 -21.91
CA THR A 29 10.49 -16.66 -21.58
C THR A 29 9.65 -17.82 -21.03
N ASP A 30 9.89 -19.02 -21.53
CA ASP A 30 9.16 -20.21 -21.08
C ASP A 30 9.50 -20.57 -19.62
N ASP A 31 8.70 -21.45 -19.02
CA ASP A 31 8.88 -21.81 -17.61
C ASP A 31 10.25 -22.48 -17.33
N PRO A 32 10.78 -23.37 -18.20
CA PRO A 32 12.14 -23.89 -18.05
C PRO A 32 13.23 -22.81 -18.08
N GLY A 33 13.10 -21.78 -18.93
CA GLY A 33 14.07 -20.68 -19.05
C GLY A 33 14.00 -19.62 -17.94
N MET A 34 13.02 -19.72 -17.03
CA MET A 34 12.80 -18.71 -15.98
C MET A 34 14.03 -18.50 -15.08
N LEU A 35 14.74 -19.57 -14.70
CA LEU A 35 15.94 -19.43 -13.86
C LEU A 35 17.11 -18.79 -14.60
N ASP A 36 17.24 -19.01 -15.91
CA ASP A 36 18.26 -18.37 -16.73
C ASP A 36 18.00 -16.86 -16.85
N LEU A 37 16.71 -16.48 -17.00
CA LEU A 37 16.28 -15.08 -16.96
C LEU A 37 16.61 -14.42 -15.61
N VAL A 38 16.27 -15.07 -14.50
CA VAL A 38 16.57 -14.58 -13.15
C VAL A 38 18.08 -14.45 -12.93
N ALA A 39 18.87 -15.43 -13.39
CA ALA A 39 20.32 -15.39 -13.28
C ALA A 39 20.92 -14.22 -14.07
N ALA A 40 20.40 -13.94 -15.27
CA ALA A 40 20.83 -12.83 -16.10
C ALA A 40 20.46 -11.46 -15.49
N ALA A 41 19.21 -11.28 -15.05
CA ALA A 41 18.77 -10.07 -14.35
C ALA A 41 19.57 -9.86 -13.05
N GLY A 42 19.94 -10.94 -12.37
CA GLY A 42 20.77 -10.88 -11.18
C GLY A 42 22.20 -10.43 -11.42
N ARG A 43 22.74 -10.56 -12.65
CA ARG A 43 24.04 -9.95 -13.01
C ARG A 43 23.93 -8.43 -13.02
N LEU A 44 22.91 -7.90 -13.68
CA LEU A 44 22.60 -6.46 -13.72
C LEU A 44 22.45 -5.91 -12.30
N ARG A 45 21.63 -6.57 -11.49
CA ARG A 45 21.38 -6.15 -10.11
C ARG A 45 22.67 -6.14 -9.27
N ARG A 46 23.55 -7.14 -9.41
CA ARG A 46 24.81 -7.20 -8.65
C ARG A 46 25.83 -6.15 -9.09
N GLU A 47 25.89 -5.85 -10.39
CA GLU A 47 26.77 -4.79 -10.90
C GLU A 47 26.43 -3.44 -10.25
N HIS A 48 25.15 -3.10 -10.18
CA HIS A 48 24.72 -1.79 -9.68
C HIS A 48 24.55 -1.73 -8.16
N PHE A 49 24.14 -2.82 -7.49
CA PHE A 49 23.71 -2.79 -6.08
C PHE A 49 24.44 -3.79 -5.16
N GLY A 50 25.42 -4.52 -5.70
CA GLY A 50 26.21 -5.48 -4.92
C GLY A 50 25.32 -6.55 -4.31
N MET A 51 25.44 -6.82 -3.00
CA MET A 51 24.60 -7.77 -2.24
C MET A 51 23.74 -7.07 -1.18
N THR A 52 23.40 -5.80 -1.40
CA THR A 52 22.61 -5.01 -0.46
C THR A 52 21.12 -4.99 -0.82
N VAL A 53 20.26 -4.89 0.20
CA VAL A 53 18.82 -4.70 0.05
C VAL A 53 18.40 -3.47 0.86
N LYS A 54 17.81 -2.48 0.18
CA LYS A 54 17.25 -1.28 0.82
C LYS A 54 15.87 -1.57 1.38
N VAL A 55 15.74 -1.42 2.68
CA VAL A 55 14.50 -1.67 3.40
C VAL A 55 13.80 -0.34 3.67
N ASN A 56 12.51 -0.26 3.35
CA ASN A 56 11.68 0.94 3.51
C ASN A 56 10.55 0.66 4.50
N TYR A 57 10.07 1.68 5.19
CA TYR A 57 8.95 1.55 6.11
C TYR A 57 7.85 2.57 5.82
N LEU A 58 6.58 2.15 5.86
CA LEU A 58 5.43 2.99 5.58
C LEU A 58 4.83 3.54 6.87
N VAL A 59 4.61 4.85 6.91
CA VAL A 59 3.78 5.50 7.92
C VAL A 59 2.52 6.00 7.23
N ASN A 60 1.39 5.37 7.53
CA ASN A 60 0.09 5.73 6.97
C ASN A 60 -0.46 6.95 7.74
N LEU A 61 -0.16 8.16 7.27
CA LEU A 61 -0.57 9.41 7.90
C LEU A 61 -2.08 9.60 7.87
N LYS A 62 -2.76 9.11 6.84
CA LYS A 62 -4.21 9.27 6.64
C LYS A 62 -4.76 8.06 5.90
N SER A 63 -5.76 7.42 6.48
CA SER A 63 -6.30 6.15 5.98
C SER A 63 -7.77 6.25 5.55
N GLY A 64 -8.05 5.74 4.35
CA GLY A 64 -9.39 5.71 3.77
C GLY A 64 -9.90 7.11 3.39
N LEU A 65 -11.21 7.27 3.17
CA LEU A 65 -11.83 8.56 2.85
C LEU A 65 -11.27 9.23 1.56
N CYS A 66 -10.71 8.44 0.64
CA CYS A 66 -10.20 8.95 -0.62
C CYS A 66 -11.34 9.17 -1.61
N ALA A 67 -11.45 10.37 -2.17
CA ALA A 67 -12.49 10.71 -3.16
C ALA A 67 -12.20 10.11 -4.56
N GLU A 68 -10.99 9.60 -4.78
CA GLU A 68 -10.59 9.01 -6.06
C GLU A 68 -11.20 7.62 -6.27
N ASP A 69 -11.34 7.21 -7.52
CA ASP A 69 -12.07 6.01 -7.90
C ASP A 69 -11.20 4.84 -8.38
N CYS A 70 -9.89 4.87 -8.10
CA CYS A 70 -8.93 3.85 -8.54
C CYS A 70 -9.45 2.42 -8.28
N GLY A 71 -9.60 1.62 -9.33
CA GLY A 71 -10.30 0.33 -9.32
C GLY A 71 -9.65 -0.77 -8.48
N TYR A 72 -8.39 -0.60 -8.07
CA TYR A 72 -7.65 -1.51 -7.19
C TYR A 72 -7.63 -1.08 -5.72
N CYS A 73 -8.00 0.18 -5.41
CA CYS A 73 -7.64 0.80 -4.15
C CYS A 73 -8.70 0.55 -3.06
N SER A 74 -8.27 -0.05 -1.95
CA SER A 74 -9.09 -0.28 -0.76
C SER A 74 -9.52 1.01 -0.04
N GLN A 75 -8.86 2.14 -0.31
CA GLN A 75 -9.07 3.39 0.43
C GLN A 75 -10.15 4.31 -0.16
N ARG A 76 -10.73 3.93 -1.31
CA ARG A 76 -11.79 4.69 -1.99
C ARG A 76 -13.03 4.81 -1.11
N LEU A 77 -13.61 6.01 -1.03
CA LEU A 77 -14.74 6.32 -0.15
C LEU A 77 -15.96 5.42 -0.42
N ASN A 78 -16.19 5.08 -1.70
CA ASN A 78 -17.35 4.33 -2.17
C ASN A 78 -17.04 2.84 -2.44
N GLY A 79 -15.97 2.29 -1.85
CA GLY A 79 -15.43 0.98 -2.21
C GLY A 79 -15.99 -0.22 -1.46
N GLY A 80 -16.85 -0.02 -0.46
CA GLY A 80 -17.39 -1.13 0.35
C GLY A 80 -16.35 -1.95 1.12
N THR A 81 -15.10 -1.51 1.15
CA THR A 81 -13.96 -2.18 1.80
C THR A 81 -13.96 -1.90 3.29
N ASP A 82 -13.75 -2.96 4.07
CA ASP A 82 -13.60 -2.87 5.52
C ASP A 82 -12.14 -2.61 5.88
N ILE A 83 -11.82 -1.34 6.12
CA ILE A 83 -10.49 -0.89 6.49
C ILE A 83 -10.60 0.11 7.66
N LEU A 84 -9.53 0.20 8.47
CA LEU A 84 -9.43 1.23 9.49
C LEU A 84 -9.33 2.62 8.84
N LYS A 85 -10.24 3.53 9.21
CA LYS A 85 -10.32 4.90 8.68
C LYS A 85 -9.99 5.91 9.77
N TYR A 86 -9.12 6.87 9.46
CA TYR A 86 -8.80 7.99 10.33
C TYR A 86 -8.29 9.17 9.50
N SER A 87 -8.46 10.37 10.04
CA SER A 87 -8.21 11.60 9.30
C SER A 87 -6.72 11.89 9.14
N TRP A 88 -5.98 12.09 10.23
CA TRP A 88 -4.55 12.37 10.19
C TRP A 88 -3.90 11.93 11.50
N LEU A 89 -2.70 11.36 11.40
CA LEU A 89 -1.80 11.24 12.55
C LEU A 89 -1.23 12.61 12.92
N SER A 90 -1.00 12.85 14.21
CA SER A 90 -0.19 13.99 14.63
C SER A 90 1.27 13.79 14.22
N PRO A 91 2.08 14.86 14.09
CA PRO A 91 3.51 14.74 13.84
C PRO A 91 4.21 13.81 14.84
N GLU A 92 3.86 13.89 16.12
CA GLU A 92 4.43 13.06 17.19
C GLU A 92 4.10 11.58 16.98
N GLN A 93 2.84 11.27 16.64
CA GLN A 93 2.43 9.89 16.33
C GLN A 93 3.12 9.35 15.08
N ALA A 94 3.32 10.19 14.06
CA ALA A 94 4.01 9.81 12.84
C ALA A 94 5.50 9.52 13.08
N VAL A 95 6.15 10.32 13.93
CA VAL A 95 7.54 10.08 14.37
C VAL A 95 7.64 8.79 15.16
N GLU A 96 6.77 8.59 16.16
CA GLU A 96 6.72 7.35 16.94
C GLU A 96 6.53 6.11 16.05
N GLN A 97 5.65 6.20 15.04
CA GLN A 97 5.48 5.12 14.08
C GLN A 97 6.73 4.87 13.22
N ALA A 98 7.40 5.94 12.77
CA ALA A 98 8.62 5.82 11.98
C ALA A 98 9.77 5.15 12.77
N GLU A 99 9.86 5.38 14.08
CA GLU A 99 10.89 4.77 14.93
C GLU A 99 10.86 3.23 14.91
N PHE A 100 9.69 2.60 14.72
CA PHE A 100 9.63 1.14 14.58
C PHE A 100 10.37 0.66 13.33
N GLY A 101 10.15 1.33 12.19
CA GLY A 101 10.85 1.04 10.94
C GLY A 101 12.34 1.31 11.03
N ILE A 102 12.73 2.45 11.60
CA ILE A 102 14.14 2.86 11.74
C ILE A 102 14.90 1.87 12.63
N ARG A 103 14.32 1.46 13.78
CA ARG A 103 14.89 0.40 14.63
C ARG A 103 14.95 -0.95 13.92
N GLY A 104 14.03 -1.21 12.99
CA GLY A 104 14.03 -2.38 12.12
C GLY A 104 15.05 -2.31 10.96
N GLY A 105 15.83 -1.23 10.86
CA GLY A 105 16.84 -1.05 9.82
C GLY A 105 16.33 -0.42 8.53
N ALA A 106 15.17 0.24 8.55
CA ALA A 106 14.68 0.97 7.39
C ALA A 106 15.61 2.15 7.06
N SER A 107 16.16 2.15 5.84
CA SER A 107 16.97 3.26 5.32
C SER A 107 16.10 4.43 4.86
N ARG A 108 14.81 4.17 4.62
CA ARG A 108 13.82 5.16 4.17
C ARG A 108 12.48 5.00 4.88
N VAL A 109 11.92 6.11 5.33
CA VAL A 109 10.55 6.22 5.85
C VAL A 109 9.67 6.89 4.81
N CYS A 110 8.57 6.24 4.45
CA CYS A 110 7.59 6.73 3.49
C CYS A 110 6.34 7.24 4.23
N LEU A 111 6.16 8.55 4.24
CA LEU A 111 5.01 9.26 4.80
C LEU A 111 3.87 9.30 3.76
N VAL A 112 2.83 8.50 3.97
CA VAL A 112 1.78 8.27 2.96
C VAL A 112 0.42 8.74 3.44
N ALA A 113 -0.29 9.49 2.60
CA ALA A 113 -1.63 9.96 2.90
C ALA A 113 -2.61 9.58 1.77
N SER A 114 -3.83 9.19 2.15
CA SER A 114 -4.91 8.99 1.20
C SER A 114 -5.52 10.32 0.72
N GLY A 115 -6.07 10.31 -0.50
CA GLY A 115 -6.74 11.45 -1.11
C GLY A 115 -6.18 11.78 -2.48
N ARG A 116 -6.76 12.82 -3.10
CA ARG A 116 -6.32 13.32 -4.41
C ARG A 116 -4.94 13.93 -4.37
N GLY A 117 -4.67 14.73 -3.35
CA GLY A 117 -3.50 15.60 -3.22
C GLY A 117 -3.62 16.41 -1.93
N PRO A 118 -2.52 16.96 -1.39
CA PRO A 118 -2.54 17.66 -0.13
C PRO A 118 -2.98 19.12 -0.29
N SER A 119 -3.60 19.66 0.75
CA SER A 119 -3.70 21.11 0.97
C SER A 119 -2.36 21.68 1.46
N ASN A 120 -2.15 23.00 1.33
CA ASN A 120 -0.92 23.64 1.82
C ASN A 120 -0.76 23.50 3.35
N ARG A 121 -1.87 23.40 4.08
CA ARG A 121 -1.84 23.11 5.52
C ARG A 121 -1.31 21.70 5.79
N GLU A 122 -1.75 20.72 5.02
CA GLU A 122 -1.27 19.33 5.15
C GLU A 122 0.19 19.23 4.75
N VAL A 123 0.63 19.91 3.69
CA VAL A 123 2.07 20.03 3.34
C VAL A 123 2.86 20.60 4.50
N GLY A 124 2.42 21.72 5.10
CA GLY A 124 3.11 22.31 6.25
C GLY A 124 3.13 21.41 7.49
N ASN A 125 2.11 20.56 7.69
CA ASN A 125 2.12 19.55 8.75
C ASN A 125 3.17 18.46 8.47
N VAL A 126 3.21 17.95 7.24
CA VAL A 126 4.20 16.94 6.81
C VAL A 126 5.61 17.50 6.91
N SER A 127 5.86 18.75 6.50
CA SER A 127 7.15 19.42 6.66
C SER A 127 7.63 19.40 8.11
N ARG A 128 6.76 19.72 9.08
CA ARG A 128 7.13 19.64 10.51
C ARG A 128 7.43 18.21 10.99
N THR A 129 6.69 17.23 10.49
CA THR A 129 7.00 15.81 10.76
C THR A 129 8.37 15.42 10.20
N VAL A 130 8.68 15.86 8.98
CA VAL A 130 9.96 15.59 8.30
C VAL A 130 11.11 16.25 9.06
N GLU A 131 10.98 17.52 9.44
CA GLU A 131 11.97 18.25 10.23
C GLU A 131 12.26 17.53 11.56
N ALA A 132 11.22 17.11 12.28
CA ALA A 132 11.36 16.37 13.54
C ALA A 132 12.01 14.98 13.35
N LEU A 133 11.74 14.31 12.24
CA LEU A 133 12.39 13.03 11.89
C LEU A 133 13.87 13.25 11.56
N LYS A 134 14.20 14.25 10.75
CA LYS A 134 15.57 14.55 10.34
C LYS A 134 16.43 15.06 11.50
N GLU A 135 15.85 15.75 12.47
CA GLU A 135 16.54 16.15 13.71
C GLU A 135 17.01 14.93 14.51
N GLN A 136 16.18 13.89 14.60
CA GLN A 136 16.46 12.67 15.38
C GLN A 136 17.25 11.62 14.58
N HIS A 137 17.04 11.58 13.27
CA HIS A 137 17.56 10.57 12.35
C HIS A 137 18.04 11.23 11.04
N PRO A 138 19.14 11.99 11.07
CA PRO A 138 19.61 12.77 9.91
C PRO A 138 19.95 11.91 8.69
N ASP A 139 20.37 10.65 8.92
CA ASP A 139 20.78 9.72 7.86
C ASP A 139 19.61 8.94 7.23
N VAL A 140 18.40 9.03 7.79
CA VAL A 140 17.22 8.34 7.25
C VAL A 140 16.63 9.15 6.11
N GLU A 141 16.40 8.52 4.97
CA GLU A 141 15.67 9.15 3.87
C GLU A 141 14.18 9.26 4.21
N VAL A 142 13.56 10.39 3.89
CA VAL A 142 12.13 10.61 4.03
C VAL A 142 11.51 10.77 2.66
N CYS A 143 10.50 9.95 2.38
CA CYS A 143 9.75 9.97 1.13
C CYS A 143 8.30 10.38 1.40
N ALA A 144 7.80 11.39 0.71
CA ALA A 144 6.41 11.81 0.81
C ALA A 144 5.56 11.18 -0.31
N CYS A 145 4.34 10.73 0.02
CA CYS A 145 3.36 10.20 -0.92
C CYS A 145 1.98 10.77 -0.59
N LEU A 146 1.67 11.95 -1.11
CA LEU A 146 0.50 12.73 -0.69
C LEU A 146 -0.56 12.90 -1.78
N GLY A 147 -0.33 12.31 -2.97
CA GLY A 147 -1.17 12.48 -4.15
C GLY A 147 -0.60 13.49 -5.15
N LEU A 148 -1.47 14.16 -5.89
CA LEU A 148 -1.15 15.18 -6.91
C LEU A 148 -0.64 16.45 -6.24
N LEU A 149 0.52 16.94 -6.68
CA LEU A 149 1.14 18.16 -6.17
C LEU A 149 0.60 19.39 -6.90
N LYS A 150 0.46 20.49 -6.15
CA LYS A 150 0.23 21.83 -6.68
C LYS A 150 1.52 22.64 -6.68
N ASP A 151 1.52 23.74 -7.43
CA ASP A 151 2.65 24.66 -7.51
C ASP A 151 3.13 25.10 -6.10
N GLY A 152 4.45 25.08 -5.89
CA GLY A 152 5.10 25.46 -4.63
C GLY A 152 5.11 24.36 -3.56
N GLN A 153 4.30 23.30 -3.70
CA GLN A 153 4.23 22.24 -2.68
C GLN A 153 5.48 21.35 -2.70
N ALA A 154 5.99 21.04 -3.89
CA ALA A 154 7.18 20.20 -4.05
C ALA A 154 8.42 20.88 -3.43
N GLU A 155 8.57 22.18 -3.67
CA GLU A 155 9.65 23.02 -3.16
C GLU A 155 9.55 23.18 -1.64
N THR A 156 8.33 23.30 -1.10
CA THR A 156 8.10 23.34 0.35
C THR A 156 8.51 22.02 1.02
N LEU A 157 8.19 20.88 0.40
CA LEU A 157 8.59 19.56 0.91
C LEU A 157 10.12 19.37 0.83
N SER A 158 10.72 19.74 -0.31
CA SER A 158 12.17 19.71 -0.54
C SER A 158 12.91 20.57 0.49
N GLY A 159 12.46 21.80 0.71
CA GLY A 159 13.04 22.72 1.71
C GLY A 159 12.94 22.23 3.16
N ALA A 160 11.97 21.35 3.47
CA ALA A 160 11.83 20.73 4.78
C ALA A 160 12.70 19.47 4.97
N GLY A 161 13.40 19.02 3.92
CA GLY A 161 14.27 17.84 3.96
C GLY A 161 13.61 16.54 3.50
N VAL A 162 12.53 16.60 2.72
CA VAL A 162 12.03 15.41 2.00
C VAL A 162 13.05 15.04 0.91
N ASP A 163 13.47 13.78 0.85
CA ASP A 163 14.47 13.30 -0.11
C ASP A 163 13.84 12.78 -1.40
N ALA A 164 12.62 12.23 -1.31
CA ALA A 164 11.93 11.61 -2.44
C ALA A 164 10.42 11.87 -2.43
N TYR A 165 9.81 11.90 -3.61
CA TYR A 165 8.36 11.95 -3.74
C TYR A 165 7.85 10.72 -4.49
N ASN A 166 6.91 9.99 -3.88
CA ASN A 166 6.29 8.84 -4.51
C ASN A 166 5.01 9.22 -5.24
N HIS A 167 4.99 9.00 -6.55
CA HIS A 167 3.78 9.11 -7.37
C HIS A 167 3.83 8.10 -8.52
N ASN A 168 3.17 6.96 -8.37
CA ASN A 168 3.16 5.89 -9.36
C ASN A 168 2.41 6.27 -10.63
N LEU A 169 2.86 5.80 -11.80
CA LEU A 169 2.05 5.78 -13.03
C LEU A 169 0.92 4.73 -12.97
N ASN A 170 1.10 3.72 -12.11
CA ASN A 170 0.21 2.57 -11.88
C ASN A 170 0.13 1.57 -13.05
N THR A 171 -0.05 2.04 -14.28
CA THR A 171 -0.23 1.19 -15.48
C THR A 171 0.16 1.97 -16.73
N ALA A 172 0.09 1.34 -17.90
CA ALA A 172 0.20 1.96 -19.22
C ALA A 172 -0.80 3.10 -19.42
N GLU A 173 -0.42 4.12 -20.19
CA GLU A 173 -1.34 5.20 -20.58
C GLU A 173 -2.53 4.61 -21.34
N SER A 174 -2.25 3.67 -22.26
CA SER A 174 -3.27 2.98 -23.06
C SER A 174 -4.28 2.14 -22.26
N HIS A 175 -3.99 1.83 -20.99
CA HIS A 175 -4.88 1.05 -20.11
C HIS A 175 -5.57 1.89 -19.03
N TYR A 176 -5.12 3.14 -18.86
CA TYR A 176 -5.34 3.89 -17.64
C TYR A 176 -6.81 4.23 -17.36
N GLU A 177 -7.57 4.58 -18.39
CA GLU A 177 -9.01 4.90 -18.28
C GLU A 177 -9.85 3.74 -17.73
N SER A 178 -9.39 2.50 -17.89
CA SER A 178 -10.06 1.32 -17.32
C SER A 178 -9.87 1.20 -15.81
N ILE A 179 -8.89 1.92 -15.24
CA ILE A 179 -8.48 1.82 -13.85
C ILE A 179 -8.96 3.01 -13.01
N CYS A 180 -8.94 4.22 -13.56
CA CYS A 180 -9.31 5.42 -12.82
C CYS A 180 -9.86 6.50 -13.75
N SER A 181 -10.93 7.17 -13.33
CA SER A 181 -11.56 8.26 -14.10
C SER A 181 -11.47 9.61 -13.41
N THR A 182 -11.18 9.66 -12.11
CA THR A 182 -11.17 10.91 -11.34
C THR A 182 -9.93 11.77 -11.59
N HIS A 183 -8.84 11.20 -12.11
CA HIS A 183 -7.63 11.91 -12.54
C HIS A 183 -7.07 11.25 -13.81
N THR A 184 -6.30 11.97 -14.61
CA THR A 184 -5.73 11.48 -15.87
C THR A 184 -4.38 10.78 -15.67
N TYR A 185 -3.85 10.16 -16.73
CA TYR A 185 -2.47 9.66 -16.74
C TYR A 185 -1.48 10.83 -16.69
N GLN A 186 -1.75 11.90 -17.46
CA GLN A 186 -0.91 13.10 -17.49
C GLN A 186 -0.80 13.78 -16.13
N ASP A 187 -1.88 13.83 -15.34
CA ASP A 187 -1.83 14.37 -13.96
C ASP A 187 -0.73 13.69 -13.12
N ARG A 188 -0.52 12.38 -13.34
CA ARG A 188 0.51 11.60 -12.64
C ARG A 188 1.91 11.93 -13.16
N VAL A 189 2.09 12.00 -14.48
CA VAL A 189 3.34 12.39 -15.12
C VAL A 189 3.77 13.77 -14.64
N ASP A 190 2.89 14.76 -14.73
CA ASP A 190 3.11 16.13 -14.27
C ASP A 190 3.52 16.19 -12.78
N THR A 191 2.92 15.34 -11.94
CA THR A 191 3.26 15.31 -10.52
C THR A 191 4.68 14.79 -10.28
N VAL A 192 5.11 13.77 -11.04
CA VAL A 192 6.48 13.25 -10.96
C VAL A 192 7.48 14.29 -11.48
N GLU A 193 7.18 14.96 -12.60
CA GLU A 193 8.02 16.02 -13.15
C GLU A 193 8.16 17.20 -12.18
N ARG A 194 7.07 17.68 -11.57
CA ARG A 194 7.12 18.72 -10.52
C ARG A 194 7.99 18.33 -9.34
N ALA A 195 7.92 17.07 -8.90
CA ALA A 195 8.78 16.61 -7.81
C ALA A 195 10.27 16.63 -8.21
N LYS A 196 10.59 16.19 -9.43
CA LYS A 196 11.95 16.23 -9.98
C LYS A 196 12.48 17.65 -10.09
N ASP A 197 11.68 18.57 -10.61
CA ASP A 197 12.06 19.97 -10.80
C ASP A 197 12.36 20.66 -9.46
N ALA A 198 11.69 20.23 -8.38
CA ALA A 198 11.97 20.68 -7.01
C ALA A 198 13.19 19.99 -6.34
N GLY A 199 13.89 19.12 -7.07
CA GLY A 199 15.05 18.38 -6.59
C GLY A 199 14.73 17.14 -5.74
N LEU A 200 13.47 16.71 -5.69
CA LEU A 200 13.08 15.47 -5.01
C LEU A 200 13.35 14.26 -5.91
N SER A 201 13.92 13.19 -5.35
CA SER A 201 14.12 11.94 -6.09
C SER A 201 12.77 11.33 -6.51
N PRO A 202 12.52 11.09 -7.81
CA PRO A 202 11.26 10.55 -8.31
C PRO A 202 11.11 9.06 -7.99
N CYS A 203 10.15 8.73 -7.12
CA CYS A 203 9.73 7.35 -6.87
C CYS A 203 8.42 7.07 -7.62
N SER A 204 8.49 6.38 -8.74
CA SER A 204 7.32 6.07 -9.56
C SER A 204 7.38 4.63 -10.04
N GLY A 205 6.27 3.92 -9.90
CA GLY A 205 6.15 2.54 -10.33
C GLY A 205 4.75 2.17 -10.77
N LEU A 206 4.43 0.89 -10.64
CA LEU A 206 3.24 0.29 -11.21
C LEU A 206 2.55 -0.71 -10.26
N VAL A 207 1.32 -1.07 -10.63
CA VAL A 207 0.56 -2.17 -10.03
C VAL A 207 0.31 -3.19 -11.14
N VAL A 208 0.86 -4.39 -11.02
CA VAL A 208 0.70 -5.45 -12.02
C VAL A 208 -0.45 -6.40 -11.66
N GLY A 209 -1.08 -6.98 -12.68
CA GLY A 209 -2.21 -7.90 -12.55
C GLY A 209 -3.59 -7.21 -12.57
N MET A 210 -3.66 -5.97 -13.04
CA MET A 210 -4.88 -5.18 -13.23
C MET A 210 -5.57 -5.42 -14.59
N ARG A 211 -5.40 -6.60 -15.17
CA ARG A 211 -5.93 -7.00 -16.50
C ARG A 211 -5.25 -6.32 -17.69
N GLU A 212 -4.09 -5.72 -17.48
CA GLU A 212 -3.23 -5.23 -18.55
C GLU A 212 -2.72 -6.39 -19.43
N THR A 213 -2.49 -6.12 -20.71
CA THR A 213 -1.74 -7.03 -21.58
C THR A 213 -0.24 -6.95 -21.28
N ASP A 214 0.53 -7.93 -21.78
CA ASP A 214 1.98 -7.93 -21.61
C ASP A 214 2.62 -6.73 -22.37
N GLU A 215 2.04 -6.30 -23.49
CA GLU A 215 2.44 -5.10 -24.24
C GLU A 215 2.20 -3.82 -23.43
N GLN A 216 1.05 -3.71 -22.76
CA GLN A 216 0.75 -2.59 -21.87
C GLN A 216 1.70 -2.57 -20.67
N LEU A 217 2.03 -3.74 -20.12
CA LEU A 217 3.03 -3.81 -19.06
C LEU A 217 4.38 -3.27 -19.56
N VAL A 218 4.85 -3.70 -20.74
CA VAL A 218 6.11 -3.20 -21.32
C VAL A 218 6.03 -1.70 -21.62
N GLU A 219 4.93 -1.20 -22.16
CA GLU A 219 4.68 0.24 -22.35
C GLU A 219 4.90 1.02 -21.05
N ALA A 220 4.30 0.55 -19.94
CA ALA A 220 4.43 1.18 -18.64
C ALA A 220 5.88 1.18 -18.11
N LEU A 221 6.64 0.10 -18.34
CA LEU A 221 8.04 0.02 -17.91
C LEU A 221 8.92 1.03 -18.66
N PHE A 222 8.71 1.18 -19.96
CA PHE A 222 9.44 2.14 -20.77
C PHE A 222 9.05 3.58 -20.42
N ALA A 223 7.76 3.84 -20.15
CA ALA A 223 7.32 5.14 -19.64
C ALA A 223 8.00 5.50 -18.30
N LEU A 224 8.13 4.56 -17.38
CA LEU A 224 8.82 4.77 -16.10
C LEU A 224 10.32 5.07 -16.27
N ARG A 225 10.97 4.38 -17.21
CA ARG A 225 12.37 4.62 -17.57
C ARG A 225 12.55 6.01 -18.16
N ASP A 226 11.71 6.37 -19.12
CA ASP A 226 11.81 7.63 -19.86
C ASP A 226 11.42 8.83 -18.96
N LEU A 227 10.51 8.62 -18.00
CA LEU A 227 10.22 9.57 -16.92
C LEU A 227 11.40 9.78 -15.97
N GLY A 228 12.42 8.92 -16.03
CA GLY A 228 13.63 9.01 -15.21
C GLY A 228 13.35 8.75 -13.73
N SER A 229 12.54 7.72 -13.42
CA SER A 229 12.34 7.32 -12.03
C SER A 229 13.60 6.70 -11.42
N ASP A 230 13.98 7.16 -10.23
CA ASP A 230 15.13 6.63 -9.48
C ASP A 230 14.77 5.36 -8.71
N SER A 231 13.50 5.25 -8.30
CA SER A 231 12.95 4.14 -7.54
C SER A 231 11.64 3.66 -8.16
N VAL A 232 11.66 2.42 -8.66
CA VAL A 232 10.55 1.75 -9.35
C VAL A 232 9.91 0.69 -8.43
N PRO A 233 8.87 1.05 -7.66
CA PRO A 233 8.08 0.06 -6.93
C PRO A 233 7.18 -0.75 -7.86
N VAL A 234 7.32 -2.07 -7.80
CA VAL A 234 6.43 -3.02 -8.47
C VAL A 234 5.48 -3.57 -7.41
N ASN A 235 4.25 -3.08 -7.43
CA ASN A 235 3.16 -3.61 -6.60
C ASN A 235 2.44 -4.70 -7.39
N PHE A 236 2.01 -5.75 -6.71
CA PHE A 236 1.15 -6.78 -7.25
C PHE A 236 -0.28 -6.51 -6.79
N LEU A 237 -1.26 -6.63 -7.69
CA LEU A 237 -2.66 -6.39 -7.38
C LEU A 237 -3.10 -7.22 -6.17
N MET A 238 -3.57 -6.55 -5.13
CA MET A 238 -4.31 -7.16 -4.03
C MET A 238 -5.81 -6.97 -4.30
N PRO A 239 -6.56 -8.03 -4.68
CA PRO A 239 -7.92 -7.89 -5.15
C PRO A 239 -8.92 -7.76 -3.98
N PHE A 240 -8.89 -6.61 -3.29
CA PHE A 240 -9.73 -6.34 -2.13
C PHE A 240 -11.23 -6.43 -2.46
N ASP A 241 -11.98 -7.10 -1.58
CA ASP A 241 -13.44 -7.18 -1.68
C ASP A 241 -14.08 -5.79 -1.70
N GLY A 242 -15.05 -5.60 -2.59
CA GLY A 242 -15.73 -4.31 -2.82
C GLY A 242 -15.08 -3.40 -3.86
N THR A 243 -13.82 -3.67 -4.25
CA THR A 243 -13.18 -2.95 -5.36
C THR A 243 -13.60 -3.51 -6.72
N PRO A 244 -13.60 -2.70 -7.81
CA PRO A 244 -13.89 -3.19 -9.16
C PRO A 244 -12.99 -4.33 -9.63
N LEU A 245 -11.77 -4.41 -9.10
CA LEU A 245 -10.82 -5.49 -9.41
C LEU A 245 -10.86 -6.65 -8.41
N ALA A 246 -11.81 -6.68 -7.48
CA ALA A 246 -12.05 -7.82 -6.60
C ALA A 246 -12.16 -9.14 -7.39
N GLY A 247 -11.61 -10.22 -6.83
CA GLY A 247 -11.59 -11.54 -7.47
C GLY A 247 -10.67 -11.68 -8.70
N THR A 248 -9.87 -10.67 -9.06
CA THR A 248 -8.95 -10.76 -10.20
C THR A 248 -7.63 -11.41 -9.76
N TRP A 249 -7.32 -12.59 -10.32
CA TRP A 249 -6.15 -13.41 -9.98
C TRP A 249 -5.40 -13.87 -11.24
N GLN A 250 -4.61 -12.98 -11.84
CA GLN A 250 -3.89 -13.25 -13.10
C GLN A 250 -2.38 -13.48 -12.91
N LEU A 251 -1.89 -13.34 -11.69
CA LEU A 251 -0.49 -13.48 -11.36
C LEU A 251 -0.18 -14.86 -10.78
N SER A 252 0.96 -15.40 -11.18
CA SER A 252 1.59 -16.58 -10.60
C SER A 252 2.96 -16.21 -10.06
N PRO A 253 3.54 -16.97 -9.11
CA PRO A 253 4.88 -16.71 -8.61
C PRO A 253 5.93 -16.58 -9.72
N GLN A 254 5.85 -17.41 -10.76
CA GLN A 254 6.76 -17.35 -11.90
C GLN A 254 6.53 -16.11 -12.77
N LYS A 255 5.26 -15.74 -13.05
CA LYS A 255 4.96 -14.50 -13.79
C LYS A 255 5.52 -13.29 -13.04
N CYS A 256 5.35 -13.22 -11.71
CA CYS A 256 5.93 -12.16 -10.90
C CYS A 256 7.46 -12.08 -11.00
N LEU A 257 8.18 -13.21 -10.96
CA LEU A 257 9.64 -13.20 -11.15
C LEU A 257 10.06 -12.75 -12.56
N LYS A 258 9.35 -13.20 -13.61
CA LYS A 258 9.61 -12.76 -14.99
C LYS A 258 9.42 -11.25 -15.10
N ILE A 259 8.31 -10.72 -14.58
CA ILE A 259 8.02 -9.26 -14.53
C ILE A 259 9.16 -8.51 -13.84
N LEU A 260 9.54 -8.90 -12.61
CA LEU A 260 10.62 -8.24 -11.88
C LEU A 260 11.95 -8.29 -12.63
N SER A 261 12.23 -9.40 -13.33
CA SER A 261 13.43 -9.55 -14.17
C SER A 261 13.41 -8.59 -15.33
N VAL A 262 12.29 -8.47 -16.04
CA VAL A 262 12.14 -7.50 -17.14
C VAL A 262 12.28 -6.07 -16.63
N VAL A 263 11.71 -5.71 -15.46
CA VAL A 263 11.92 -4.39 -14.86
C VAL A 263 13.41 -4.11 -14.63
N ARG A 264 14.18 -5.10 -14.16
CA ARG A 264 15.63 -4.98 -13.98
C ARG A 264 16.38 -4.80 -15.30
N PHE A 265 15.95 -5.46 -16.37
CA PHE A 265 16.53 -5.26 -17.70
C PHE A 265 16.27 -3.86 -18.26
N VAL A 266 15.04 -3.33 -18.07
CA VAL A 266 14.66 -1.99 -18.55
C VAL A 266 15.29 -0.88 -17.71
N CYS A 267 15.41 -1.09 -16.39
CA CYS A 267 15.94 -0.12 -15.42
C CYS A 267 17.11 -0.73 -14.62
N PRO A 268 18.28 -1.00 -15.24
CA PRO A 268 19.37 -1.77 -14.64
C PRO A 268 19.99 -1.09 -13.42
N ASP A 269 20.12 0.23 -13.45
CA ASP A 269 20.78 1.07 -12.46
C ASP A 269 19.82 1.72 -11.43
N LYS A 270 18.53 1.35 -11.45
CA LYS A 270 17.50 1.96 -10.58
C LYS A 270 17.15 1.08 -9.38
N GLU A 271 16.65 1.70 -8.31
CA GLU A 271 16.10 0.97 -7.17
C GLU A 271 14.81 0.25 -7.63
N ILE A 272 14.78 -1.08 -7.57
CA ILE A 272 13.57 -1.85 -7.86
C ILE A 272 13.06 -2.42 -6.54
N ARG A 273 11.81 -2.09 -6.21
CA ARG A 273 11.16 -2.49 -4.96
C ARG A 273 10.06 -3.50 -5.23
N MET A 274 10.19 -4.72 -4.70
CA MET A 274 9.05 -5.63 -4.61
C MET A 274 8.14 -5.14 -3.47
N ALA A 275 7.00 -4.55 -3.83
CA ALA A 275 6.15 -3.79 -2.93
C ALA A 275 4.86 -4.57 -2.59
N GLY A 276 3.71 -3.89 -2.56
CA GLY A 276 2.43 -4.45 -2.14
C GLY A 276 2.11 -5.79 -2.79
N GLY A 277 1.64 -6.76 -2.02
CA GLY A 277 1.16 -8.06 -2.53
C GLY A 277 2.26 -9.09 -2.84
N ARG A 278 3.54 -8.83 -2.53
CA ARG A 278 4.64 -9.79 -2.77
C ARG A 278 4.39 -11.13 -2.06
N GLU A 279 3.85 -11.11 -0.84
CA GLU A 279 3.61 -12.29 -0.02
C GLU A 279 2.59 -13.22 -0.67
N MET A 280 1.53 -12.60 -1.22
CA MET A 280 0.40 -13.27 -1.87
C MET A 280 0.81 -13.92 -3.18
N HIS A 281 1.60 -13.22 -3.99
CA HIS A 281 1.88 -13.62 -5.37
C HIS A 281 3.22 -14.33 -5.55
N LEU A 282 4.31 -13.87 -4.92
CA LEU A 282 5.61 -14.54 -4.99
C LEU A 282 5.67 -15.76 -4.06
N ARG A 283 4.97 -15.74 -2.91
CA ARG A 283 4.93 -16.84 -1.95
C ARG A 283 6.36 -17.29 -1.57
N SER A 284 6.68 -18.57 -1.77
CA SER A 284 8.01 -19.14 -1.50
C SER A 284 9.11 -18.66 -2.46
N LEU A 285 8.79 -17.87 -3.50
CA LEU A 285 9.77 -17.32 -4.43
C LEU A 285 10.26 -15.92 -4.05
N GLN A 286 9.79 -15.33 -2.94
CA GLN A 286 10.30 -14.05 -2.44
C GLN A 286 11.83 -14.01 -2.25
N PRO A 287 12.48 -15.04 -1.66
CA PRO A 287 13.94 -15.04 -1.53
C PRO A 287 14.65 -15.03 -2.88
N LEU A 288 14.08 -15.73 -3.89
CA LEU A 288 14.62 -15.72 -5.25
C LEU A 288 14.49 -14.35 -5.91
N ALA A 289 13.39 -13.62 -5.64
CA ALA A 289 13.19 -12.28 -6.16
C ALA A 289 14.25 -11.28 -5.68
N LEU A 290 14.84 -11.47 -4.50
CA LEU A 290 15.95 -10.63 -3.98
C LEU A 290 17.21 -10.67 -4.85
N HIS A 291 17.39 -11.69 -5.70
CA HIS A 291 18.48 -11.71 -6.66
C HIS A 291 18.25 -10.74 -7.84
N VAL A 292 17.02 -10.25 -8.03
CA VAL A 292 16.62 -9.41 -9.16
C VAL A 292 16.30 -7.98 -8.69
N VAL A 293 15.60 -7.86 -7.57
CA VAL A 293 15.27 -6.58 -6.94
C VAL A 293 16.34 -6.20 -5.91
N ASN A 294 16.30 -4.96 -5.44
CA ASN A 294 17.23 -4.48 -4.41
C ASN A 294 16.51 -3.70 -3.30
N SER A 295 15.18 -3.80 -3.23
CA SER A 295 14.39 -3.12 -2.21
C SER A 295 13.07 -3.83 -1.89
N LEU A 296 12.58 -3.61 -0.66
CA LEU A 296 11.24 -4.03 -0.19
C LEU A 296 10.67 -3.07 0.88
N PHE A 297 9.40 -3.27 1.24
CA PHE A 297 8.78 -2.65 2.42
C PHE A 297 8.81 -3.62 3.61
N LEU A 298 9.23 -3.13 4.77
CA LEU A 298 9.28 -3.86 6.03
C LEU A 298 7.92 -3.82 6.72
N GLY A 299 7.37 -4.99 7.05
CA GLY A 299 6.09 -5.05 7.76
C GLY A 299 4.90 -4.75 6.86
N ASP A 300 3.85 -4.19 7.48
CA ASP A 300 2.55 -4.00 6.84
C ASP A 300 2.53 -2.89 5.79
N TYR A 301 1.53 -2.96 4.92
CA TYR A 301 1.19 -1.90 3.97
C TYR A 301 0.10 -0.98 4.55
N LEU A 302 -0.36 -0.02 3.76
CA LEU A 302 -1.31 1.01 4.20
C LEU A 302 -2.58 0.46 4.84
N THR A 303 -3.19 -0.57 4.23
CA THR A 303 -4.46 -1.15 4.70
C THR A 303 -4.48 -2.68 4.64
N SER A 304 -3.32 -3.31 4.51
CA SER A 304 -3.21 -4.76 4.39
C SER A 304 -1.96 -5.23 5.09
N GLU A 305 -2.10 -6.38 5.75
CA GLU A 305 -0.99 -7.05 6.42
C GLU A 305 0.08 -7.43 5.39
N GLY A 306 1.33 -7.22 5.78
CA GLY A 306 2.51 -7.69 5.08
C GLY A 306 3.17 -8.84 5.83
N GLN A 307 4.34 -9.25 5.36
CA GLN A 307 5.18 -10.14 6.14
C GLN A 307 5.73 -9.41 7.38
N ALA A 308 5.79 -10.09 8.53
CA ALA A 308 6.34 -9.50 9.74
C ALA A 308 7.79 -9.03 9.53
N ALA A 309 8.13 -7.85 10.05
CA ALA A 309 9.44 -7.23 9.86
C ALA A 309 10.63 -8.18 10.14
N LYS A 310 10.58 -8.94 11.24
CA LYS A 310 11.62 -9.92 11.55
C LYS A 310 11.77 -11.00 10.47
N ALA A 311 10.66 -11.50 9.93
CA ALA A 311 10.69 -12.52 8.88
C ALA A 311 11.26 -11.97 7.56
N ASP A 312 11.04 -10.67 7.26
CA ASP A 312 11.73 -10.01 6.14
C ASP A 312 13.24 -9.95 6.34
N LEU A 313 13.69 -9.58 7.53
CA LEU A 313 15.11 -9.51 7.87
C LEU A 313 15.77 -10.89 7.83
N ASP A 314 15.10 -11.91 8.39
CA ASP A 314 15.57 -13.30 8.35
C ASP A 314 15.64 -13.79 6.88
N MET A 315 14.64 -13.49 6.05
CA MET A 315 14.65 -13.81 4.61
C MET A 315 15.83 -13.18 3.87
N ILE A 316 16.12 -11.89 4.12
CA ILE A 316 17.26 -11.19 3.51
C ILE A 316 18.57 -11.87 3.91
N ALA A 317 18.73 -12.17 5.21
CA ALA A 317 19.93 -12.81 5.75
C ALA A 317 20.12 -14.24 5.21
N ASP A 318 19.06 -15.05 5.22
CA ASP A 318 19.09 -16.44 4.73
C ASP A 318 19.39 -16.52 3.23
N ALA A 319 18.99 -15.51 2.46
CA ALA A 319 19.33 -15.39 1.04
C ALA A 319 20.76 -14.85 0.80
N GLY A 320 21.52 -14.55 1.86
CA GLY A 320 22.92 -14.09 1.79
C GLY A 320 23.08 -12.61 1.45
N PHE A 321 22.03 -11.80 1.64
CA PHE A 321 22.07 -10.36 1.46
C PHE A 321 22.25 -9.62 2.78
N THR A 322 22.67 -8.35 2.69
CA THR A 322 22.75 -7.45 3.84
C THR A 322 21.80 -6.28 3.66
N VAL A 323 21.14 -5.86 4.74
CA VAL A 323 20.35 -4.62 4.71
C VAL A 323 21.26 -3.43 4.45
N LEU A 324 20.87 -2.53 3.55
CA LEU A 324 21.63 -1.32 3.22
C LEU A 324 21.78 -0.44 4.46
N GLY A 325 23.01 -0.03 4.78
CA GLY A 325 23.32 0.76 5.98
C GLY A 325 23.45 -0.05 7.27
N ALA A 326 23.20 -1.37 7.24
CA ALA A 326 23.52 -2.23 8.38
C ALA A 326 25.03 -2.33 8.57
N ARG A 327 25.50 -2.20 9.81
CA ARG A 327 26.91 -2.44 10.13
C ARG A 327 27.21 -3.94 9.98
N PRO A 328 28.33 -4.32 9.33
CA PRO A 328 28.70 -5.73 9.11
C PRO A 328 28.76 -6.58 10.40
N ASP A 329 28.91 -5.93 11.56
CA ASP A 329 29.20 -6.58 12.85
C ASP A 329 28.00 -6.60 13.81
N ALA A 330 26.78 -6.30 13.36
CA ALA A 330 25.58 -6.71 14.10
C ALA A 330 25.35 -8.22 13.92
N GLY A 331 26.35 -9.01 14.34
CA GLY A 331 26.29 -10.45 14.36
C GLY A 331 25.01 -10.89 15.06
N ARG A 332 24.36 -11.88 14.48
CA ARG A 332 23.23 -12.61 15.06
C ARG A 332 23.51 -12.83 16.55
N ALA A 333 22.85 -12.07 17.42
CA ALA A 333 22.76 -12.46 18.82
C ALA A 333 22.11 -13.86 18.82
N PRO A 334 22.75 -14.88 19.40
CA PRO A 334 22.19 -16.21 19.43
C PRO A 334 20.83 -16.15 20.15
N ASP A 335 19.84 -16.78 19.54
CA ASP A 335 18.42 -16.83 19.88
C ASP A 335 18.09 -16.48 21.35
N ALA A 336 17.71 -15.23 21.61
CA ALA A 336 16.82 -14.92 22.72
C ALA A 336 15.39 -15.09 22.20
N ALA A 337 14.78 -16.23 22.51
CA ALA A 337 13.38 -16.48 22.21
C ALA A 337 12.50 -15.29 22.69
N PRO A 338 11.61 -14.74 21.86
CA PRO A 338 10.70 -13.71 22.32
C PRO A 338 9.78 -14.33 23.38
N ALA A 339 9.80 -13.76 24.59
CA ALA A 339 8.87 -14.11 25.65
C ALA A 339 7.43 -14.00 25.12
N GLY A 340 6.67 -15.08 25.31
CA GLY A 340 5.38 -15.32 24.67
C GLY A 340 4.38 -14.19 24.86
N SER A 341 3.65 -13.87 23.79
CA SER A 341 2.48 -13.03 23.83
C SER A 341 1.38 -13.71 24.64
N ALA A 342 0.96 -13.06 25.72
CA ALA A 342 -0.15 -13.46 26.55
C ALA A 342 -1.45 -13.45 25.74
N ARG A 343 -1.96 -14.64 25.38
CA ARG A 343 -3.38 -14.83 25.04
C ARG A 343 -4.11 -15.25 26.32
N GLY A 344 -4.63 -14.25 27.04
CA GLY A 344 -5.61 -14.48 28.09
C GLY A 344 -6.95 -14.84 27.47
N ALA A 345 -7.29 -16.12 27.47
CA ALA A 345 -8.68 -16.57 27.43
C ALA A 345 -9.09 -16.90 28.87
N GLY A 346 -9.72 -15.92 29.53
CA GLY A 346 -10.26 -16.05 30.88
C GLY A 346 -11.60 -16.79 30.85
N SER A 347 -11.56 -17.98 31.41
CA SER A 347 -12.62 -18.94 31.72
C SER A 347 -13.72 -18.43 32.67
N GLY A 348 -14.84 -19.15 32.71
CA GLY A 348 -15.76 -19.14 33.85
C GLY A 348 -16.73 -20.32 33.82
N GLN A 349 -16.36 -21.40 34.51
CA GLN A 349 -17.25 -22.51 34.87
C GLN A 349 -18.11 -22.12 36.09
N ASP A 350 -19.36 -22.59 36.17
CA ASP A 350 -19.88 -23.17 37.41
C ASP A 350 -21.18 -23.99 37.20
N ALA A 351 -21.47 -24.82 38.19
CA ALA A 351 -22.00 -26.18 38.06
C ALA A 351 -23.54 -26.38 38.15
N ALA A 352 -23.94 -27.56 37.64
CA ALA A 352 -25.00 -28.47 38.11
C ALA A 352 -26.50 -28.11 37.97
N GLN A 353 -27.24 -28.90 37.17
CA GLN A 353 -28.21 -29.92 37.65
C GLN A 353 -28.83 -30.73 36.49
N ARG A 354 -29.09 -32.01 36.76
CA ARG A 354 -29.75 -32.99 35.87
C ARG A 354 -31.27 -32.74 35.85
N THR A 355 -31.95 -32.97 34.71
CA THR A 355 -32.91 -34.09 34.46
C THR A 355 -33.78 -33.87 33.20
N THR A 356 -33.99 -34.98 32.46
CA THR A 356 -35.16 -35.39 31.63
C THR A 356 -35.52 -34.72 30.28
N THR A 357 -35.43 -35.54 29.23
CA THR A 357 -36.09 -35.53 27.88
C THR A 357 -37.63 -35.70 27.97
N PRO A 358 -38.42 -35.82 26.86
CA PRO A 358 -38.30 -35.40 25.43
C PRO A 358 -39.61 -34.78 24.82
N CYS A 359 -39.58 -34.45 23.52
CA CYS A 359 -40.61 -34.75 22.47
C CYS A 359 -41.22 -33.58 21.66
N GLY A 360 -41.30 -33.78 20.32
CA GLY A 360 -42.22 -33.13 19.36
C GLY A 360 -41.53 -32.21 18.33
N SER A 361 -41.20 -32.64 17.11
CA SER A 361 -42.08 -32.76 15.91
C SER A 361 -42.78 -31.43 15.56
N ALA A 362 -42.95 -30.94 14.34
CA ALA A 362 -42.56 -31.22 12.96
C ALA A 362 -43.30 -30.15 12.10
N CYS A 363 -42.81 -29.83 10.88
CA CYS A 363 -43.54 -29.28 9.70
C CYS A 363 -44.39 -27.99 9.87
N GLY A 364 -44.71 -27.16 8.88
CA GLY A 364 -44.57 -27.12 7.43
C GLY A 364 -45.47 -25.98 6.89
N SER A 365 -45.04 -25.36 5.79
CA SER A 365 -45.77 -24.72 4.67
C SER A 365 -47.13 -23.99 4.86
N ALA A 366 -47.25 -22.77 4.32
CA ALA A 366 -48.03 -22.42 3.10
C ALA A 366 -48.76 -21.05 3.11
N ALA A 367 -48.57 -20.31 2.01
CA ALA A 367 -49.51 -19.51 1.19
C ALA A 367 -50.48 -18.45 1.76
N GLY A 368 -50.65 -17.33 1.02
CA GLY A 368 -51.94 -16.62 0.92
C GLY A 368 -51.93 -15.10 0.76
N SER A 369 -51.90 -14.64 -0.50
CA SER A 369 -52.68 -13.56 -1.16
C SER A 369 -53.20 -12.30 -0.43
N GLY A 370 -53.06 -11.14 -1.08
CA GLY A 370 -53.92 -9.95 -0.90
C GLY A 370 -53.53 -8.76 -1.77
N ALA A 371 -54.36 -8.40 -2.75
CA ALA A 371 -54.19 -7.33 -3.73
C ALA A 371 -54.98 -6.05 -3.36
N VAL A 372 -54.58 -4.87 -3.86
CA VAL A 372 -55.44 -3.85 -4.51
C VAL A 372 -54.59 -2.73 -5.15
N ALA A 373 -55.12 -2.12 -6.22
CA ALA A 373 -54.45 -1.24 -7.17
C ALA A 373 -55.10 0.17 -7.26
N GLY A 374 -54.38 1.11 -7.90
CA GLY A 374 -54.90 2.31 -8.59
C GLY A 374 -54.59 3.65 -7.91
N VAL A 375 -54.35 4.79 -8.57
CA VAL A 375 -54.46 5.21 -9.99
C VAL A 375 -53.79 6.62 -10.14
N VAL A 376 -53.24 6.87 -11.33
CA VAL A 376 -52.79 8.08 -12.09
C VAL A 376 -52.77 9.53 -11.54
N GLY A 377 -51.86 10.34 -12.12
CA GLY A 377 -51.96 11.81 -12.25
C GLY A 377 -50.68 12.49 -12.76
N ALA A 378 -50.55 12.67 -14.08
CA ALA A 378 -49.66 13.63 -14.76
C ALA A 378 -50.29 15.06 -14.66
N SER A 379 -49.73 16.22 -15.04
CA SER A 379 -48.72 16.62 -16.02
C SER A 379 -48.40 18.13 -15.82
N ASP A 380 -47.36 18.62 -16.51
CA ASP A 380 -47.23 19.96 -17.15
C ASP A 380 -47.02 21.19 -16.24
N ASP A 381 -46.30 22.25 -16.60
CA ASP A 381 -45.33 22.64 -17.64
C ASP A 381 -45.01 24.12 -17.32
N GLY A 382 -43.91 24.69 -17.80
CA GLY A 382 -43.79 26.15 -17.82
C GLY A 382 -42.38 26.70 -17.94
N SER A 383 -41.93 26.83 -19.19
CA SER A 383 -40.67 27.40 -19.65
C SER A 383 -40.68 28.94 -19.74
N ASP A 384 -39.48 29.48 -19.98
CA ASP A 384 -39.11 30.68 -20.77
C ASP A 384 -38.68 32.00 -20.10
N ASP A 385 -37.37 32.26 -20.31
CA ASP A 385 -36.71 33.40 -20.98
C ASP A 385 -36.80 34.84 -20.43
N GLY A 386 -35.65 35.54 -20.46
CA GLY A 386 -35.62 37.01 -20.37
C GLY A 386 -34.30 37.65 -19.94
N THR A 387 -33.43 37.91 -20.90
CA THR A 387 -32.13 38.59 -20.91
C THR A 387 -32.04 40.07 -20.43
N VAL A 388 -30.82 40.42 -19.92
CA VAL A 388 -29.98 41.62 -20.23
C VAL A 388 -30.25 42.99 -19.55
N THR A 389 -29.22 43.51 -18.83
CA THR A 389 -28.50 44.83 -18.98
C THR A 389 -27.80 45.25 -17.65
N THR A 390 -26.45 45.39 -17.60
CA THR A 390 -25.61 46.64 -17.53
C THR A 390 -25.96 47.62 -16.41
N ALA A 391 -25.10 48.36 -15.71
CA ALA A 391 -23.65 48.55 -15.59
C ALA A 391 -23.41 49.59 -14.44
N ASP A 392 -22.17 49.66 -13.95
CA ASP A 392 -21.44 50.85 -13.46
C ASP A 392 -21.79 51.65 -12.18
N GLY A 393 -20.69 52.09 -11.52
CA GLY A 393 -20.58 53.28 -10.66
C GLY A 393 -20.34 52.95 -9.17
N SER A 394 -19.13 52.77 -8.65
CA SER A 394 -18.00 53.71 -8.49
C SER A 394 -18.24 54.89 -7.52
N THR A 395 -17.42 54.91 -6.47
CA THR A 395 -16.79 56.04 -5.76
C THR A 395 -17.41 56.73 -4.53
N ASN A 396 -16.45 57.08 -3.65
CA ASN A 396 -16.41 57.95 -2.48
C ASN A 396 -16.96 57.37 -1.16
N GLY A 397 -16.19 57.31 -0.06
CA GLY A 397 -15.04 58.11 0.36
C GLY A 397 -15.47 58.92 1.58
N GLY A 398 -14.87 58.68 2.75
CA GLY A 398 -15.22 59.45 3.95
C GLY A 398 -14.71 58.86 5.26
N SER A 399 -13.51 59.30 5.65
CA SER A 399 -12.83 59.09 6.92
C SER A 399 -13.54 59.74 8.13
N ARG A 400 -13.46 59.12 9.32
CA ARG A 400 -12.83 59.62 10.56
C ARG A 400 -13.48 59.11 11.86
N ASP A 401 -12.60 58.59 12.69
CA ASP A 401 -12.45 58.77 14.14
C ASP A 401 -13.54 58.38 15.16
N ALA A 402 -13.09 57.45 16.00
CA ALA A 402 -13.02 57.52 17.46
C ALA A 402 -14.29 57.35 18.31
N GLY A 403 -14.22 56.30 19.13
CA GLY A 403 -14.50 56.41 20.56
C GLY A 403 -15.90 56.02 21.01
N GLY A 404 -16.03 54.82 21.58
CA GLY A 404 -17.22 54.46 22.35
C GLY A 404 -17.33 52.96 22.66
N LEU A 405 -16.60 52.49 23.68
CA LEU A 405 -16.98 51.28 24.42
C LEU A 405 -18.20 51.60 25.29
N PRO A 406 -19.20 50.71 25.36
CA PRO A 406 -19.48 50.02 26.64
C PRO A 406 -20.11 48.61 26.44
N PRO A 407 -20.58 47.93 27.50
CA PRO A 407 -19.84 47.38 28.63
C PRO A 407 -19.92 45.84 28.67
N GLU A 408 -19.18 45.27 29.63
CA GLU A 408 -19.04 43.85 29.96
C GLU A 408 -20.33 43.01 29.87
N ARG A 409 -20.24 41.87 29.17
CA ARG A 409 -21.16 40.75 29.32
C ARG A 409 -20.45 39.56 29.98
N ALA A 410 -21.08 39.16 31.08
CA ALA A 410 -20.97 37.94 31.87
C ALA A 410 -20.10 36.80 31.31
N ALA A 411 -19.19 36.34 32.18
CA ALA A 411 -18.50 35.08 32.09
C ALA A 411 -19.48 33.90 31.91
N ALA A 412 -19.31 33.17 30.82
CA ALA A 412 -19.81 31.81 30.67
C ALA A 412 -18.59 30.88 30.68
N SER A 413 -18.50 30.04 31.71
CA SER A 413 -17.52 28.98 31.84
C SER A 413 -17.73 27.95 30.71
N SER A 414 -16.84 27.91 29.72
CA SER A 414 -16.74 26.77 28.81
C SER A 414 -15.71 25.78 29.38
N SER A 415 -16.23 24.65 29.84
CA SER A 415 -15.46 23.47 30.20
C SER A 415 -14.66 22.96 29.00
N VAL A 416 -13.35 22.91 29.13
CA VAL A 416 -12.45 22.18 28.22
C VAL A 416 -12.83 20.69 28.26
N PRO A 417 -13.05 20.00 27.12
CA PRO A 417 -13.18 18.55 27.13
C PRO A 417 -11.80 17.95 27.39
N THR A 418 -11.65 17.31 28.54
CA THR A 418 -10.51 16.42 28.85
C THR A 418 -10.40 15.31 27.83
N ALA A 419 -9.16 15.02 27.42
CA ALA A 419 -8.79 13.92 26.53
C ALA A 419 -9.43 12.57 26.96
N PRO A 420 -9.80 11.68 26.01
CA PRO A 420 -10.37 10.40 26.37
C PRO A 420 -9.32 9.53 27.08
N LYS A 421 -9.69 9.02 28.26
CA LYS A 421 -8.87 8.14 29.08
C LYS A 421 -8.70 6.78 28.39
N VAL A 422 -7.46 6.30 28.38
CA VAL A 422 -7.08 4.92 28.03
C VAL A 422 -7.88 3.94 28.89
N SER A 423 -8.37 2.84 28.31
CA SER A 423 -9.27 1.93 29.01
C SER A 423 -8.58 1.28 30.24
N PRO A 424 -9.32 1.03 31.35
CA PRO A 424 -8.77 0.42 32.57
C PRO A 424 -8.13 -0.96 32.37
N ALA A 425 -8.47 -1.65 31.28
CA ALA A 425 -7.94 -2.98 30.96
C ALA A 425 -6.47 -2.95 30.53
N LEU A 426 -6.00 -1.83 29.94
CA LEU A 426 -4.60 -1.70 29.50
C LEU A 426 -3.67 -1.32 30.66
N ALA A 427 -4.18 -0.67 31.71
CA ALA A 427 -3.41 -0.28 32.88
C ALA A 427 -3.10 -1.47 33.82
N ALA A 428 -3.93 -2.52 33.83
CA ALA A 428 -3.77 -3.69 34.70
C ALA A 428 -2.79 -4.74 34.15
N LEU A 429 -2.48 -4.71 32.85
CA LEU A 429 -1.54 -5.62 32.20
C LEU A 429 -0.06 -5.27 32.43
N LEU A 430 0.22 -4.07 32.96
CA LEU A 430 1.57 -3.54 33.13
C LEU A 430 2.17 -3.70 34.54
N SER A 431 1.45 -4.29 35.51
CA SER A 431 1.80 -4.12 36.94
C SER A 431 2.07 -5.37 37.78
N SER A 432 2.15 -6.59 37.25
CA SER A 432 2.55 -7.74 38.08
C SER A 432 3.38 -8.77 37.32
N GLY A 433 4.70 -8.63 37.42
CA GLY A 433 5.65 -9.69 37.12
C GLY A 433 5.89 -10.54 38.36
N ASP A 434 5.72 -11.85 38.22
CA ASP A 434 6.52 -12.90 38.86
C ASP A 434 6.09 -14.24 38.25
N GLY A 435 7.06 -14.98 37.68
CA GLY A 435 6.83 -16.26 37.00
C GLY A 435 7.41 -17.44 37.79
N PRO A 436 6.84 -18.66 37.66
CA PRO A 436 7.49 -19.87 38.14
C PRO A 436 8.01 -20.77 37.00
N GLU A 437 8.91 -21.67 37.42
CA GLU A 437 9.91 -22.44 36.68
C GLU A 437 9.38 -23.51 35.70
N ARG A 438 10.29 -23.90 34.79
CA ARG A 438 10.12 -24.89 33.72
C ARG A 438 10.12 -26.33 34.23
N ASP A 439 9.37 -27.18 33.53
CA ASP A 439 9.68 -28.61 33.46
C ASP A 439 9.79 -29.03 31.98
N GLU A 440 10.88 -29.72 31.67
CA GLU A 440 11.29 -30.16 30.33
C GLU A 440 10.99 -31.65 30.19
N ASP A 441 9.84 -32.03 29.60
CA ASP A 441 9.74 -33.31 28.88
C ASP A 441 8.47 -33.38 28.04
N GLU A 442 8.62 -33.48 26.72
CA GLU A 442 8.04 -34.57 25.93
C GLU A 442 8.35 -34.36 24.45
N THR A 443 9.31 -35.15 23.99
CA THR A 443 9.67 -35.29 22.58
C THR A 443 8.72 -36.28 21.90
N ARG A 444 8.31 -35.91 20.67
CA ARG A 444 7.93 -36.76 19.52
C ARG A 444 6.48 -37.30 19.34
N VAL A 445 5.95 -36.88 18.19
CA VAL A 445 5.25 -37.65 17.11
C VAL A 445 3.72 -37.82 17.22
N ARG A 446 2.96 -37.26 16.25
CA ARG A 446 2.35 -38.03 15.13
C ARG A 446 1.67 -37.11 14.10
N LEU A 447 2.07 -37.25 12.83
CA LEU A 447 1.31 -36.82 11.65
C LEU A 447 0.10 -37.75 11.48
N GLU A 448 -1.11 -37.22 11.58
CA GLU A 448 -2.30 -37.81 10.94
C GLU A 448 -3.10 -36.71 10.25
N LEU A 449 -3.09 -36.73 8.92
CA LEU A 449 -4.01 -35.98 8.09
C LEU A 449 -5.35 -36.73 8.10
N SER A 450 -6.44 -36.04 8.42
CA SER A 450 -7.80 -36.53 8.16
C SER A 450 -8.60 -35.53 7.30
N PRO A 451 -9.34 -36.00 6.29
CA PRO A 451 -10.09 -35.17 5.34
C PRO A 451 -11.55 -35.02 5.77
N THR A 452 -12.16 -33.84 5.59
CA THR A 452 -13.50 -33.63 4.98
C THR A 452 -14.00 -32.20 5.21
N VAL A 453 -14.12 -31.40 4.13
CA VAL A 453 -15.26 -30.49 3.96
C VAL A 453 -15.72 -30.58 2.51
N ARG A 454 -17.00 -30.94 2.35
CA ARG A 454 -17.68 -31.24 1.08
C ARG A 454 -17.80 -30.00 0.19
N ARG A 455 -17.42 -30.15 -1.10
CA ARG A 455 -17.93 -29.33 -2.20
C ARG A 455 -19.39 -29.71 -2.49
N ARG A 456 -20.29 -28.74 -2.60
CA ARG A 456 -21.58 -28.92 -3.31
C ARG A 456 -21.33 -28.74 -4.81
N GLY A 457 -21.79 -29.72 -5.58
CA GLY A 457 -21.40 -29.96 -6.96
C GLY A 457 -22.08 -29.09 -8.01
N ALA A 458 -21.35 -28.88 -9.09
CA ALA A 458 -21.88 -28.64 -10.42
C ALA A 458 -22.19 -29.99 -11.07
N GLY A 459 -23.40 -30.13 -11.64
CA GLY A 459 -23.77 -31.27 -12.46
C GLY A 459 -23.17 -31.14 -13.85
N THR A 460 -22.39 -32.12 -14.27
CA THR A 460 -21.95 -32.33 -15.65
C THR A 460 -22.92 -33.28 -16.36
N SER A 461 -23.45 -32.89 -17.51
CA SER A 461 -23.87 -33.83 -18.55
C SER A 461 -22.92 -33.70 -19.74
N VAL A 462 -22.07 -34.71 -19.92
CA VAL A 462 -21.25 -34.91 -21.11
C VAL A 462 -22.11 -35.65 -22.14
N ALA A 463 -22.09 -35.22 -23.39
CA ALA A 463 -22.53 -36.02 -24.54
C ALA A 463 -21.34 -36.22 -25.51
N PRO A 464 -21.22 -37.39 -26.17
CA PRO A 464 -20.01 -37.79 -26.88
C PRO A 464 -20.03 -37.44 -28.38
N ASN A 465 -18.81 -37.33 -28.94
CA ASN A 465 -18.39 -37.40 -30.35
C ASN A 465 -19.46 -37.52 -31.45
N ALA A 466 -19.47 -36.52 -32.34
CA ALA A 466 -19.52 -36.64 -33.80
C ALA A 466 -18.96 -35.35 -34.43
#